data_AF-A0A968RN06-F1
#
_entry.id   AF-A0A968RN06-F1
#
_cell.length_a   1.000
_cell.length_b   1.000
_cell.length_c   1.000
_cell.angle_alpha   90.00
_cell.angle_beta   90.00
_cell.angle_gamma   90.00
#
_symmetry.space_group_name_H-M   'P 1'
#
loop_
_entity.id
_entity.type
_entity.pdbx_description
1 polymer ?
#
loop_
_entity_poly.entity_id
_entity_poly.type
_entity_poly.pdbx_seq_one_letter_code
_entity_poly.pdbx_strand_id
1 'polypeptide(L)'
;MRNEFQYPKNPLLFQQFYYLNAERIGPRINQGIRFYDYPNVGFQGEFTAQIIADLDSLEIESKFKIDLNRIFNNPDFLKGSKFQHHVNAWLSYIIDGVTIIPVKDSETHTARIAVENSYSKGKSIFPTNTGFGISYSLPIIVSCLIAKKDTFLIIENPEAHLHPSAQSKMGYFLGVMANSGIRLIVETHSDHIINGIQIAVAEKKIDNESITINFFSHQENSTQPEVLPIKLKKNGELTDWPKGFFRPNTT
;
A
#
# COMPACT_ATOMS: atom_id res chain seq x y z
N MET A 1 -3.07 26.28 47.62
CA MET A 1 -3.29 24.96 47.00
C MET A 1 -4.39 25.07 45.96
N ARG A 2 -4.02 25.09 44.68
CA ARG A 2 -4.83 24.64 43.54
C ARG A 2 -3.86 24.67 42.36
N ASN A 3 -3.09 23.59 42.22
CA ASN A 3 -2.35 23.34 40.99
C ASN A 3 -3.39 23.01 39.93
N GLU A 4 -3.55 23.90 38.95
CA GLU A 4 -4.19 23.58 37.69
C GLU A 4 -3.39 22.44 37.03
N PHE A 5 -3.98 21.25 36.97
CA PHE A 5 -3.48 20.18 36.12
C PHE A 5 -3.74 20.57 34.66
N GLN A 6 -2.80 21.30 34.06
CA GLN A 6 -2.67 21.31 32.61
C GLN A 6 -2.10 19.95 32.19
N TYR A 7 -2.83 19.19 31.38
CA TYR A 7 -2.32 17.99 30.70
C TYR A 7 -1.96 18.37 29.26
N PRO A 8 -0.71 18.77 28.93
CA PRO A 8 -0.34 19.22 27.60
C PRO A 8 -0.05 18.04 26.64
N LYS A 9 -0.22 16.80 27.09
CA LYS A 9 0.16 15.56 26.40
C LYS A 9 -0.74 14.41 26.82
N ASN A 10 -2.01 14.41 26.40
CA ASN A 10 -2.83 13.21 26.54
C ASN A 10 -2.97 12.52 25.16
N PRO A 11 -2.09 11.55 24.82
CA PRO A 11 -2.07 10.86 23.51
C PRO A 11 -3.15 9.77 23.41
N LEU A 12 -4.18 9.80 24.25
CA LEU A 12 -5.11 8.68 24.43
C LEU A 12 -6.08 8.41 23.28
N LEU A 13 -6.12 9.23 22.21
CA LEU A 13 -7.30 9.20 21.34
C LEU A 13 -7.14 9.04 19.84
N PHE A 14 -5.96 9.12 19.19
CA PHE A 14 -5.90 8.79 17.76
C PHE A 14 -4.53 8.28 17.34
N GLN A 15 -4.28 6.99 17.57
CA GLN A 15 -3.26 6.28 16.81
C GLN A 15 -3.95 5.65 15.61
N GLN A 16 -3.75 6.24 14.43
CA GLN A 16 -4.19 5.61 13.19
C GLN A 16 -3.42 4.29 13.06
N PHE A 17 -4.16 3.21 12.85
CA PHE A 17 -3.63 1.89 12.60
C PHE A 17 -4.32 1.32 11.38
N TYR A 18 -3.52 0.80 10.47
CA TYR A 18 -4.02 0.19 9.25
C TYR A 18 -3.52 -1.25 9.17
N TYR A 19 -4.42 -2.16 8.83
CA TYR A 19 -4.13 -3.57 8.62
C TYR A 19 -4.82 -4.00 7.34
N LEU A 20 -4.08 -4.69 6.48
CA LEU A 20 -4.59 -5.30 5.26
C LEU A 20 -4.23 -6.79 5.28
N ASN A 21 -5.25 -7.64 5.36
CA ASN A 21 -5.08 -9.09 5.40
C ASN A 21 -4.71 -9.65 4.01
N ALA A 22 -4.31 -10.93 3.99
CA ALA A 22 -4.05 -11.65 2.74
C ALA A 22 -5.34 -11.88 1.91
N GLU A 23 -6.46 -12.16 2.57
CA GLU A 23 -7.76 -12.42 1.96
C GLU A 23 -8.57 -11.11 1.76
N ARG A 24 -8.13 -10.32 0.77
CA ARG A 24 -8.78 -9.07 0.38
C ARG A 24 -10.04 -9.29 -0.45
N ILE A 25 -10.90 -8.27 -0.52
CA ILE A 25 -12.07 -8.31 -1.39
C ILE A 25 -11.62 -8.13 -2.84
N GLY A 26 -11.87 -9.16 -3.66
CA GLY A 26 -11.72 -9.08 -5.11
C GLY A 26 -12.72 -8.13 -5.77
N PRO A 27 -12.76 -8.06 -7.11
CA PRO A 27 -13.61 -7.11 -7.81
C PRO A 27 -15.09 -7.31 -7.47
N ARG A 28 -15.76 -6.21 -7.11
CA ARG A 28 -17.21 -6.16 -6.83
C ARG A 28 -17.84 -5.05 -7.65
N ILE A 29 -19.08 -5.27 -8.06
CA ILE A 29 -19.87 -4.26 -8.79
C ILE A 29 -20.22 -3.11 -7.85
N ASN A 30 -20.65 -3.43 -6.62
CA ASN A 30 -21.00 -2.49 -5.58
C ASN A 30 -20.31 -2.89 -4.27
N GLN A 31 -19.84 -1.89 -3.53
CA GLN A 31 -19.31 -1.99 -2.18
C GLN A 31 -20.18 -1.15 -1.23
N GLY A 32 -20.35 -1.63 0.00
CA GLY A 32 -21.04 -0.88 1.04
C GLY A 32 -20.23 0.35 1.47
N ILE A 33 -20.92 1.34 2.04
CA ILE A 33 -20.31 2.56 2.56
C ILE A 33 -20.28 2.48 4.08
N ARG A 34 -19.14 2.82 4.70
CA ARG A 34 -18.99 2.93 6.15
C ARG A 34 -18.15 4.15 6.51
N PHE A 35 -18.54 4.83 7.58
CA PHE A 35 -17.80 5.96 8.12
C PHE A 35 -17.01 5.52 9.35
N TYR A 36 -15.71 5.80 9.34
CA TYR A 36 -14.80 5.63 10.47
C TYR A 36 -14.35 7.00 10.98
N ASP A 37 -13.83 7.05 12.20
CA ASP A 37 -13.30 8.28 12.80
C ASP A 37 -12.08 8.85 12.05
N TYR A 38 -11.45 8.04 11.18
CA TYR A 38 -10.39 8.44 10.26
C TYR A 38 -10.53 7.72 8.91
N PRO A 39 -9.97 8.27 7.81
CA PRO A 39 -10.00 7.61 6.50
C PRO A 39 -9.36 6.22 6.59
N ASN A 40 -10.14 5.18 6.31
CA ASN A 40 -9.72 3.77 6.39
C ASN A 40 -10.43 2.96 5.29
N VAL A 41 -9.66 2.14 4.57
CA VAL A 41 -10.17 1.32 3.48
C VAL A 41 -10.78 -0.01 3.94
N GLY A 42 -10.75 -0.29 5.25
CA GLY A 42 -11.16 -1.58 5.82
C GLY A 42 -10.06 -2.63 5.70
N PHE A 43 -10.16 -3.71 6.49
CA PHE A 43 -9.09 -4.71 6.56
C PHE A 43 -8.97 -5.57 5.29
N GLN A 44 -10.04 -5.67 4.51
CA GLN A 44 -10.05 -6.35 3.21
C GLN A 44 -10.02 -5.38 2.02
N GLY A 45 -9.90 -4.07 2.26
CA GLY A 45 -10.00 -3.04 1.21
C GLY A 45 -11.42 -2.74 0.71
N GLU A 46 -12.43 -3.14 1.49
CA GLU A 46 -13.85 -3.05 1.18
C GLU A 46 -14.39 -1.62 0.96
N PHE A 47 -13.73 -0.61 1.55
CA PHE A 47 -14.14 0.80 1.46
C PHE A 47 -13.25 1.63 0.53
N THR A 48 -12.37 0.99 -0.24
CA THR A 48 -11.38 1.71 -1.07
C THR A 48 -12.05 2.67 -2.05
N ALA A 49 -13.12 2.24 -2.72
CA ALA A 49 -13.86 3.11 -3.65
C ALA A 49 -14.47 4.33 -2.98
N GLN A 50 -15.05 4.12 -1.79
CA GLN A 50 -15.66 5.19 -1.00
C GLN A 50 -14.60 6.21 -0.58
N ILE A 51 -13.47 5.76 -0.02
CA ILE A 51 -12.43 6.68 0.49
C ILE A 51 -11.87 7.56 -0.62
N ILE A 52 -11.60 7.01 -1.81
CA ILE A 52 -11.11 7.82 -2.94
C ILE A 52 -12.17 8.85 -3.35
N ALA A 53 -13.45 8.43 -3.49
CA ALA A 53 -14.54 9.33 -3.86
C ALA A 53 -14.76 10.44 -2.82
N ASP A 54 -14.74 10.09 -1.54
CA ASP A 54 -14.95 11.03 -0.43
C ASP A 54 -13.83 12.06 -0.38
N LEU A 55 -12.56 11.64 -0.49
CA LEU A 55 -11.42 12.55 -0.50
C LEU A 55 -11.38 13.47 -1.72
N ASP A 56 -11.87 13.01 -2.87
CA ASP A 56 -12.00 13.84 -4.08
C ASP A 56 -13.20 14.80 -4.03
N SER A 57 -14.22 14.48 -3.22
CA SER A 57 -15.44 15.29 -3.07
C SER A 57 -15.31 16.36 -1.98
N LEU A 58 -14.29 16.30 -1.12
CA LEU A 58 -13.99 17.36 -0.16
C LEU A 58 -13.81 18.70 -0.91
N GLU A 59 -14.67 19.67 -0.63
CA GLU A 59 -14.68 20.97 -1.31
C GLU A 59 -13.31 21.67 -1.24
N ILE A 60 -13.07 22.52 -2.23
CA ILE A 60 -11.79 23.10 -2.71
C ILE A 60 -10.88 23.68 -1.61
N GLU A 61 -11.39 24.00 -0.42
CA GLU A 61 -10.64 24.58 0.69
C GLU A 61 -10.09 23.55 1.70
N SER A 62 -10.59 22.30 1.71
CA SER A 62 -10.13 21.21 2.58
C SER A 62 -9.46 20.07 1.82
N LYS A 63 -8.74 20.39 0.73
CA LYS A 63 -7.99 19.40 -0.06
C LYS A 63 -7.10 18.56 0.87
N PHE A 64 -7.39 17.27 0.93
CA PHE A 64 -6.49 16.31 1.57
C PHE A 64 -5.10 16.47 0.94
N LYS A 65 -4.13 16.94 1.74
CA LYS A 65 -2.77 17.16 1.25
C LYS A 65 -1.97 15.89 1.47
N ILE A 66 -1.60 15.25 0.37
CA ILE A 66 -0.63 14.16 0.38
C ILE A 66 0.74 14.76 0.68
N ASP A 67 1.54 14.06 1.49
CA ASP A 67 2.94 14.40 1.70
C ASP A 67 3.69 14.42 0.36
N LEU A 68 4.43 15.50 0.09
CA LEU A 68 5.17 15.68 -1.17
C LEU A 68 6.13 14.51 -1.47
N ASN A 69 6.67 13.88 -0.42
CA ASN A 69 7.58 12.74 -0.57
C ASN A 69 6.89 11.47 -1.10
N ARG A 70 5.56 11.41 -1.03
CA ARG A 70 4.73 10.29 -1.50
C ARG A 70 4.16 10.49 -2.89
N ILE A 71 4.36 11.66 -3.48
CA ILE A 71 3.84 11.97 -4.81
C ILE A 71 4.79 11.36 -5.85
N PHE A 72 4.27 10.46 -6.67
CA PHE A 72 4.99 9.98 -7.85
C PHE A 72 4.88 11.01 -8.96
N ASN A 73 6.02 11.57 -9.36
CA ASN A 73 6.09 12.60 -10.40
C ASN A 73 5.88 12.00 -11.79
N ASN A 74 4.62 11.81 -12.17
CA ASN A 74 4.23 11.44 -13.53
C ASN A 74 3.39 12.56 -14.18
N PRO A 75 3.91 13.24 -15.22
CA PRO A 75 3.22 14.37 -15.85
C PRO A 75 1.90 13.98 -16.53
N ASP A 76 1.70 12.70 -16.87
CA ASP A 76 0.48 12.23 -17.52
C ASP A 76 -0.72 12.20 -16.56
N PHE A 77 -0.46 11.92 -15.28
CA PHE A 77 -1.49 11.74 -14.25
C PHE A 77 -1.63 12.94 -13.31
N LEU A 78 -0.59 13.76 -13.13
CA LEU A 78 -0.62 14.92 -12.22
C LEU A 78 -1.31 16.17 -12.79
N LYS A 79 -2.17 16.03 -13.81
CA LYS A 79 -2.89 17.15 -14.46
C LYS A 79 -3.94 17.82 -13.58
N GLY A 80 -4.13 17.39 -12.33
CA GLY A 80 -5.03 18.03 -11.36
C GLY A 80 -4.73 17.63 -9.91
N SER A 81 -5.27 18.38 -8.95
CA SER A 81 -5.01 18.21 -7.51
C SER A 81 -5.90 17.16 -6.81
N LYS A 82 -6.45 16.19 -7.56
CA LYS A 82 -7.36 15.17 -7.01
C LYS A 82 -6.56 14.03 -6.40
N PHE A 83 -7.09 13.43 -5.33
CA PHE A 83 -6.49 12.27 -4.69
C PHE A 83 -6.46 11.07 -5.66
N GLN A 84 -7.51 10.86 -6.45
CA GLN A 84 -7.55 9.82 -7.50
C GLN A 84 -6.35 9.88 -8.46
N HIS A 85 -5.88 11.07 -8.82
CA HIS A 85 -4.74 11.23 -9.74
C HIS A 85 -3.44 10.67 -9.15
N HIS A 86 -3.23 10.88 -7.85
CA HIS A 86 -2.07 10.33 -7.14
C HIS A 86 -2.16 8.81 -6.99
N VAL A 87 -3.36 8.28 -6.74
CA VAL A 87 -3.61 6.84 -6.75
C VAL A 87 -3.31 6.25 -8.14
N ASN A 88 -3.79 6.89 -9.20
CA ASN A 88 -3.56 6.46 -10.59
C ASN A 88 -2.09 6.53 -11.01
N ALA A 89 -1.33 7.53 -10.55
CA ALA A 89 0.09 7.63 -10.84
C ALA A 89 0.87 6.42 -10.31
N TRP A 90 0.59 6.00 -9.07
CA TRP A 90 1.19 4.80 -8.48
C TRP A 90 0.63 3.50 -9.06
N LEU A 91 -0.68 3.43 -9.29
CA LEU A 91 -1.31 2.26 -9.88
C LEU A 91 -0.77 1.99 -11.28
N SER A 92 -0.66 3.01 -12.12
CA SER A 92 -0.11 2.88 -13.47
C SER A 92 1.39 2.55 -13.46
N TYR A 93 2.13 2.91 -12.40
CA TYR A 93 3.50 2.46 -12.23
C TYR A 93 3.52 0.96 -11.94
N ILE A 94 2.76 0.50 -10.95
CA ILE A 94 2.75 -0.91 -10.51
C ILE A 94 2.16 -1.83 -11.60
N ILE A 95 1.00 -1.45 -12.15
CA ILE A 95 0.25 -2.17 -13.18
C ILE A 95 0.18 -1.30 -14.43
N ASP A 96 1.00 -1.64 -15.42
CA ASP A 96 1.21 -0.80 -16.59
C ASP A 96 -0.09 -0.51 -17.35
N GLY A 97 -0.40 0.77 -17.52
CA GLY A 97 -1.52 1.24 -18.34
C GLY A 97 -2.90 1.02 -17.74
N VAL A 98 -3.00 0.85 -16.42
CA VAL A 98 -4.27 0.76 -15.69
C VAL A 98 -4.53 2.04 -14.92
N THR A 99 -5.74 2.57 -15.04
CA THR A 99 -6.27 3.67 -14.23
C THR A 99 -7.63 3.31 -13.67
N ILE A 100 -8.01 4.02 -12.61
CA ILE A 100 -9.31 3.87 -11.97
C ILE A 100 -10.05 5.19 -11.89
N ILE A 101 -11.38 5.09 -11.86
CA ILE A 101 -12.31 6.18 -11.60
C ILE A 101 -13.24 5.72 -10.46
N PRO A 102 -13.21 6.38 -9.29
CA PRO A 102 -14.13 6.06 -8.21
C PRO A 102 -15.52 6.61 -8.57
N VAL A 103 -16.55 5.82 -8.33
CA VAL A 103 -17.95 6.24 -8.50
C VAL A 103 -18.68 5.95 -7.21
N LYS A 104 -19.20 6.99 -6.56
CA LYS A 104 -20.05 6.89 -5.39
C LYS A 104 -21.46 7.31 -5.79
N ASP A 105 -22.42 6.46 -5.46
CA ASP A 105 -23.84 6.73 -5.65
C ASP A 105 -24.48 6.97 -4.29
N SER A 106 -24.98 8.20 -4.11
CA SER A 106 -25.58 8.64 -2.85
C SER A 106 -27.01 8.14 -2.67
N GLU A 107 -27.72 7.82 -3.77
CA GLU A 107 -29.09 7.31 -3.71
C GLU A 107 -29.11 5.84 -3.28
N THR A 108 -28.17 5.05 -3.79
CA THR A 108 -28.07 3.62 -3.46
C THR A 108 -27.14 3.33 -2.29
N HIS A 109 -26.46 4.35 -1.74
CA HIS A 109 -25.42 4.21 -0.71
C HIS A 109 -24.36 3.16 -1.07
N THR A 110 -23.96 3.14 -2.34
CA THR A 110 -22.93 2.23 -2.84
C THR A 110 -21.74 2.99 -3.41
N ALA A 111 -20.57 2.36 -3.35
CA ALA A 111 -19.38 2.83 -4.04
C ALA A 111 -18.85 1.72 -4.96
N ARG A 112 -18.24 2.13 -6.07
CA ARG A 112 -17.61 1.22 -7.03
C ARG A 112 -16.38 1.83 -7.67
N ILE A 113 -15.50 0.97 -8.13
CA ILE A 113 -14.38 1.35 -8.99
C ILE A 113 -14.80 1.15 -10.44
N ALA A 114 -14.52 2.09 -11.33
CA ALA A 114 -14.49 1.87 -12.76
C ALA A 114 -13.03 1.76 -13.19
N VAL A 115 -12.70 0.79 -14.04
CA VAL A 115 -11.32 0.56 -14.48
C VAL A 115 -11.18 0.93 -15.94
N GLU A 116 -10.12 1.65 -16.28
CA GLU A 116 -9.71 1.91 -17.65
C GLU A 116 -8.34 1.27 -17.89
N ASN A 117 -8.16 0.70 -19.06
CA ASN A 117 -6.88 0.13 -19.46
C ASN A 117 -6.47 0.64 -20.85
N SER A 118 -5.20 0.43 -21.21
CA SER A 118 -4.65 0.79 -22.52
C SER A 118 -5.46 0.25 -23.71
N TYR A 119 -6.14 -0.88 -23.51
CA TYR A 119 -6.92 -1.57 -24.55
C TYR A 119 -8.34 -1.00 -24.70
N SER A 120 -8.91 -0.42 -23.64
CA SER A 120 -10.30 0.02 -23.61
C SER A 120 -10.50 1.42 -24.17
N LYS A 121 -9.41 2.14 -24.53
CA LYS A 121 -9.41 3.42 -25.26
C LYS A 121 -10.47 4.42 -24.75
N GLY A 122 -10.56 4.61 -23.43
CA GLY A 122 -11.50 5.54 -22.79
C GLY A 122 -12.90 4.98 -22.53
N LYS A 123 -13.12 3.68 -22.70
CA LYS A 123 -14.31 2.99 -22.16
C LYS A 123 -13.94 2.32 -20.84
N SER A 124 -14.44 2.86 -19.75
CA SER A 124 -14.41 2.21 -18.44
C SER A 124 -15.08 0.83 -18.50
N ILE A 125 -14.41 -0.21 -18.02
CA ILE A 125 -14.94 -1.56 -17.85
C ILE A 125 -15.30 -1.81 -16.39
N PHE A 126 -16.22 -2.75 -16.16
CA PHE A 126 -16.59 -3.17 -14.82
C PHE A 126 -15.41 -3.86 -14.11
N PRO A 127 -15.24 -3.67 -12.78
CA PRO A 127 -14.21 -4.36 -12.00
C PRO A 127 -14.21 -5.87 -12.18
N THR A 128 -15.39 -6.47 -12.31
CA THR A 128 -15.55 -7.93 -12.48
C THR A 128 -14.90 -8.45 -13.76
N ASN A 129 -14.67 -7.57 -14.74
CA ASN A 129 -14.01 -7.89 -16.00
C ASN A 129 -12.50 -7.60 -15.93
N THR A 130 -11.95 -7.40 -14.74
CA THR A 130 -10.53 -7.09 -14.49
C THR A 130 -9.90 -8.09 -13.54
N GLY A 131 -8.56 -8.20 -13.59
CA GLY A 131 -7.81 -9.09 -12.73
C GLY A 131 -7.83 -8.65 -11.26
N PHE A 132 -7.77 -9.64 -10.36
CA PHE A 132 -7.75 -9.43 -8.91
C PHE A 132 -6.59 -8.53 -8.44
N GLY A 133 -5.47 -8.49 -9.18
CA GLY A 133 -4.29 -7.68 -8.84
C GLY A 133 -4.60 -6.18 -8.67
N ILE A 134 -5.55 -5.62 -9.43
CA ILE A 134 -5.97 -4.22 -9.27
C ILE A 134 -6.71 -4.04 -7.94
N SER A 135 -7.70 -4.90 -7.68
CA SER A 135 -8.52 -4.83 -6.47
C SER A 135 -7.70 -5.05 -5.19
N TYR A 136 -6.63 -5.86 -5.26
CA TYR A 136 -5.74 -6.12 -4.13
C TYR A 136 -4.68 -5.04 -3.93
N SER A 137 -4.23 -4.38 -5.00
CA SER A 137 -3.21 -3.33 -4.93
C SER A 137 -3.78 -1.98 -4.48
N LEU A 138 -5.01 -1.65 -4.88
CA LEU A 138 -5.62 -0.36 -4.57
C LEU A 138 -5.70 -0.06 -3.07
N PRO A 139 -6.16 -0.98 -2.19
CA PRO A 139 -6.21 -0.74 -0.75
C PRO A 139 -4.84 -0.43 -0.16
N ILE A 140 -3.78 -1.08 -0.66
CA ILE A 140 -2.39 -0.85 -0.24
C ILE A 140 -1.96 0.58 -0.61
N ILE A 141 -2.16 0.95 -1.87
CA ILE A 141 -1.80 2.28 -2.39
C ILE A 141 -2.54 3.38 -1.62
N VAL A 142 -3.86 3.23 -1.48
CA VAL A 142 -4.70 4.23 -0.79
C VAL A 142 -4.32 4.33 0.68
N SER A 143 -4.12 3.22 1.39
CA SER A 143 -3.72 3.22 2.80
C SER A 143 -2.40 3.95 3.02
N CYS A 144 -1.39 3.73 2.17
CA CYS A 144 -0.11 4.43 2.24
C CYS A 144 -0.27 5.94 1.97
N LEU A 145 -1.08 6.32 0.99
CA LEU A 145 -1.27 7.74 0.64
C LEU A 145 -2.06 8.51 1.70
N ILE A 146 -3.04 7.88 2.37
CA ILE A 146 -3.86 8.53 3.40
C ILE A 146 -3.22 8.55 4.79
N ALA A 147 -2.30 7.62 5.09
CA ALA A 147 -1.71 7.46 6.42
C ALA A 147 -0.99 8.73 6.88
N LYS A 148 -1.08 9.10 8.16
CA LYS A 148 -0.24 10.19 8.69
C LYS A 148 1.19 9.71 8.94
N LYS A 149 2.12 10.65 9.08
CA LYS A 149 3.50 10.34 9.52
C LYS A 149 3.48 9.58 10.85
N ASP A 150 4.42 8.66 11.04
CA ASP A 150 4.58 7.78 12.20
C ASP A 150 3.44 6.77 12.43
N THR A 151 2.55 6.60 11.45
CA THR A 151 1.48 5.59 11.48
C THR A 151 2.01 4.20 11.12
N PHE A 152 1.52 3.18 11.82
CA PHE A 152 1.74 1.78 11.48
C PHE A 152 0.74 1.29 10.43
N LEU A 153 1.27 0.62 9.41
CA LEU A 153 0.49 -0.08 8.41
C LEU A 153 1.07 -1.51 8.26
N ILE A 154 0.23 -2.50 8.53
CA ILE A 154 0.57 -3.92 8.40
C ILE A 154 -0.09 -4.45 7.13
N ILE A 155 0.70 -5.14 6.29
CA ILE A 155 0.26 -5.66 5.00
C ILE A 155 0.70 -7.11 4.86
N GLU A 156 -0.26 -8.01 4.66
CA GLU A 156 -0.01 -9.42 4.36
C GLU A 156 -0.08 -9.68 2.85
N ASN A 157 0.80 -10.52 2.31
CA ASN A 157 0.88 -10.89 0.89
C ASN A 157 0.55 -9.75 -0.09
N PRO A 158 1.33 -8.64 -0.11
CA PRO A 158 1.15 -7.56 -1.09
C PRO A 158 1.34 -8.05 -2.55
N GLU A 159 1.99 -9.20 -2.74
CA GLU A 159 2.22 -9.84 -4.04
C GLU A 159 1.01 -10.56 -4.65
N ALA A 160 -0.05 -10.78 -3.87
CA ALA A 160 -1.16 -11.64 -4.27
C ALA A 160 -1.83 -11.16 -5.58
N HIS A 161 -1.98 -12.08 -6.52
CA HIS A 161 -2.54 -11.85 -7.86
C HIS A 161 -1.79 -10.84 -8.75
N LEU A 162 -0.57 -10.45 -8.38
CA LEU A 162 0.31 -9.62 -9.20
C LEU A 162 1.29 -10.48 -10.00
N HIS A 163 1.61 -10.04 -11.22
CA HIS A 163 2.72 -10.60 -11.98
C HIS A 163 4.07 -10.23 -11.33
N PRO A 164 5.12 -11.05 -11.50
CA PRO A 164 6.46 -10.79 -10.96
C PRO A 164 6.97 -9.35 -11.10
N SER A 165 6.81 -8.74 -12.27
CA SER A 165 7.22 -7.35 -12.51
C SER A 165 6.46 -6.36 -11.63
N ALA A 166 5.14 -6.54 -11.48
CA ALA A 166 4.30 -5.70 -10.64
C ALA A 166 4.59 -5.91 -9.15
N GLN A 167 4.97 -7.13 -8.73
CA GLN A 167 5.43 -7.41 -7.36
C GLN A 167 6.70 -6.61 -7.04
N SER A 168 7.70 -6.59 -7.94
CA SER A 168 8.90 -5.74 -7.76
C SER A 168 8.56 -4.26 -7.65
N LYS A 169 7.64 -3.76 -8.49
CA LYS A 169 7.21 -2.36 -8.41
C LYS A 169 6.42 -2.05 -7.14
N MET A 170 5.65 -3.00 -6.63
CA MET A 170 4.98 -2.91 -5.33
C MET A 170 6.01 -2.81 -4.18
N GLY A 171 7.06 -3.65 -4.20
CA GLY A 171 8.16 -3.56 -3.24
C GLY A 171 8.86 -2.20 -3.27
N TYR A 172 9.13 -1.67 -4.46
CA TYR A 172 9.70 -0.32 -4.63
C TYR A 172 8.78 0.76 -4.04
N PHE A 173 7.49 0.71 -4.36
CA PHE A 173 6.49 1.62 -3.82
C PHE A 173 6.49 1.62 -2.28
N LEU A 174 6.45 0.43 -1.65
CA LEU A 174 6.48 0.29 -0.20
C LEU A 174 7.76 0.91 0.41
N GLY A 175 8.92 0.72 -0.22
CA GLY A 175 10.17 1.37 0.19
C GLY A 175 10.07 2.90 0.19
N VAL A 176 9.52 3.50 -0.87
CA VAL A 176 9.30 4.96 -0.97
C VAL A 176 8.34 5.46 0.11
N MET A 177 7.26 4.70 0.36
CA MET A 177 6.26 5.03 1.38
C MET A 177 6.85 4.98 2.80
N ALA A 178 7.69 3.99 3.10
CA ALA A 178 8.40 3.89 4.38
C ALA A 178 9.32 5.10 4.60
N ASN A 179 10.12 5.48 3.60
CA ASN A 179 10.99 6.65 3.69
C ASN A 179 10.22 7.97 3.86
N SER A 180 8.96 7.99 3.43
CA SER A 180 8.03 9.11 3.61
C SER A 180 7.37 9.14 5.01
N GLY A 181 7.95 8.44 5.98
CA GLY A 181 7.58 8.47 7.39
C GLY A 181 6.46 7.53 7.80
N ILE A 182 6.14 6.50 7.00
CA ILE A 182 5.18 5.45 7.37
C ILE A 182 5.95 4.27 7.96
N ARG A 183 5.40 3.63 9.00
CA ARG A 183 5.99 2.43 9.61
C ARG A 183 5.31 1.19 9.02
N LEU A 184 6.00 0.55 8.08
CA LEU A 184 5.47 -0.62 7.38
C LEU A 184 5.92 -1.92 8.04
N ILE A 185 4.97 -2.84 8.24
CA ILE A 185 5.25 -4.24 8.54
C ILE A 185 4.64 -5.05 7.41
N VAL A 186 5.48 -5.77 6.67
CA VAL A 186 5.07 -6.50 5.48
C VAL A 186 5.39 -7.97 5.67
N GLU A 187 4.38 -8.82 5.56
CA GLU A 187 4.55 -10.26 5.40
C GLU A 187 4.52 -10.55 3.89
N THR A 188 5.50 -11.30 3.42
CA THR A 188 5.61 -11.64 2.00
C THR A 188 6.36 -12.96 1.81
N HIS A 189 5.92 -13.71 0.81
CA HIS A 189 6.62 -14.89 0.30
C HIS A 189 7.28 -14.63 -1.06
N SER A 190 7.24 -13.39 -1.54
CA SER A 190 7.74 -13.00 -2.85
C SER A 190 9.15 -12.44 -2.76
N ASP A 191 10.08 -13.09 -3.45
CA ASP A 191 11.41 -12.56 -3.72
C ASP A 191 11.37 -11.27 -4.53
N HIS A 192 10.39 -11.12 -5.43
CA HIS A 192 10.18 -9.90 -6.20
C HIS A 192 9.86 -8.69 -5.32
N ILE A 193 9.07 -8.83 -4.24
CA ILE A 193 8.84 -7.74 -3.28
C ILE A 193 10.16 -7.28 -2.66
N ILE A 194 11.00 -8.23 -2.22
CA ILE A 194 12.32 -7.92 -1.66
C ILE A 194 13.21 -7.23 -2.71
N ASN A 195 13.27 -7.76 -3.93
CA ASN A 195 14.00 -7.15 -5.04
C ASN A 195 13.55 -5.69 -5.30
N GLY A 196 12.25 -5.42 -5.21
CA GLY A 196 11.70 -4.06 -5.30
C GLY A 196 12.24 -3.10 -4.24
N ILE A 197 12.32 -3.57 -3.00
CA ILE A 197 12.89 -2.81 -1.88
C ILE A 197 14.40 -2.59 -2.09
N GLN A 198 15.12 -3.61 -2.59
CA GLN A 198 16.54 -3.50 -2.93
C GLN A 198 16.80 -2.41 -3.99
N ILE A 199 15.95 -2.34 -5.02
CA ILE A 199 16.00 -1.28 -6.04
C ILE A 199 15.78 0.09 -5.39
N ALA A 200 14.80 0.23 -4.49
CA ALA A 200 14.56 1.49 -3.79
C ALA A 200 15.78 1.95 -2.95
N VAL A 201 16.50 1.02 -2.31
CA VAL A 201 17.76 1.31 -1.60
C VAL A 201 18.86 1.72 -2.59
N ALA A 202 19.04 0.98 -3.67
CA ALA A 202 20.06 1.26 -4.68
C ALA A 202 19.88 2.64 -5.33
N GLU A 203 18.63 3.06 -5.54
CA GLU A 203 18.24 4.39 -6.02
C GLU A 203 18.24 5.47 -4.93
N LYS A 204 18.63 5.14 -3.69
CA LYS A 204 18.64 6.04 -2.52
C LYS A 204 17.28 6.67 -2.22
N LYS A 205 16.19 5.94 -2.49
CA LYS A 205 14.82 6.34 -2.12
C LYS A 205 14.47 6.03 -0.68
N ILE A 206 15.19 5.08 -0.08
CA ILE A 206 15.12 4.71 1.33
C ILE A 206 16.52 4.36 1.81
N ASP A 207 16.82 4.70 3.05
CA ASP A 207 18.09 4.34 3.66
C ASP A 207 18.11 2.86 4.07
N ASN A 208 19.24 2.19 3.85
CA ASN A 208 19.36 0.76 4.12
C ASN A 208 19.26 0.44 5.62
N GLU A 209 19.58 1.39 6.49
CA GLU A 209 19.46 1.25 7.96
C GLU A 209 18.00 1.28 8.44
N SER A 210 17.08 1.80 7.63
CA SER A 210 15.65 1.86 7.94
C SER A 210 14.91 0.56 7.62
N ILE A 211 15.60 -0.45 7.11
CA ILE A 211 15.01 -1.71 6.66
C ILE A 211 15.62 -2.88 7.44
N THR A 212 14.75 -3.78 7.89
CA THR A 212 15.15 -5.07 8.47
C THR A 212 14.29 -6.15 7.86
N ILE A 213 14.92 -7.20 7.31
CA ILE A 213 14.23 -8.35 6.74
C ILE A 213 14.39 -9.50 7.72
N ASN A 214 13.28 -10.01 8.24
CA ASN A 214 13.31 -11.17 9.14
C ASN A 214 12.93 -12.41 8.32
N PHE A 215 13.91 -13.28 8.09
CA PHE A 215 13.66 -14.56 7.43
C PHE A 215 13.36 -15.63 8.48
N PHE A 216 12.29 -16.39 8.26
CA PHE A 216 11.89 -17.47 9.15
C PHE A 216 12.33 -18.80 8.54
N SER A 217 13.33 -19.43 9.13
CA SER A 217 13.81 -20.77 8.74
C SER A 217 13.26 -21.85 9.67
N HIS A 218 12.92 -23.00 9.08
CA HIS A 218 12.57 -24.19 9.84
C HIS A 218 13.83 -25.04 10.07
N GLN A 219 14.08 -25.43 11.32
CA GLN A 219 15.11 -26.42 11.66
C GLN A 219 14.43 -27.76 12.00
N GLU A 220 14.90 -28.86 11.42
CA GLU A 220 14.30 -30.21 11.59
C GLU A 220 14.14 -30.65 13.06
N ASN A 221 14.96 -30.12 13.97
CA ASN A 221 14.98 -30.48 15.38
C ASN A 221 14.33 -29.44 16.33
N SER A 222 13.65 -28.42 15.81
CA SER A 222 13.03 -27.36 16.63
C SER A 222 11.52 -27.25 16.38
N THR A 223 10.75 -27.10 17.47
CA THR A 223 9.31 -26.79 17.39
C THR A 223 9.02 -25.33 17.08
N GLN A 224 10.03 -24.45 17.14
CA GLN A 224 9.90 -23.02 16.83
C GLN A 224 10.77 -22.63 15.63
N PRO A 225 10.27 -21.73 14.75
CA PRO A 225 11.06 -21.22 13.64
C PRO A 225 12.23 -20.37 14.17
N GLU A 226 13.37 -20.49 13.51
CA GLU A 226 14.51 -19.62 13.75
C GLU A 226 14.31 -18.32 12.95
N VAL A 227 14.54 -17.18 13.60
CA VAL A 227 14.45 -15.86 12.96
C VAL A 227 15.84 -15.36 12.62
N LEU A 228 16.13 -15.26 11.33
CA LEU A 228 17.39 -14.75 10.80
C LEU A 228 17.20 -13.31 10.31
N PRO A 229 17.71 -12.30 11.05
CA PRO A 229 17.64 -10.91 10.62
C PRO A 229 18.68 -10.65 9.52
N ILE A 230 18.20 -10.28 8.34
CA ILE A 230 19.03 -9.91 7.18
C ILE A 230 18.98 -8.40 7.03
N LYS A 231 20.16 -7.80 6.81
CA LYS A 231 20.30 -6.37 6.55
C LYS A 231 20.57 -6.13 5.07
N LEU A 232 20.28 -4.91 4.63
CA LEU A 232 20.65 -4.43 3.29
C LEU A 232 21.94 -3.63 3.36
N LYS A 233 22.80 -3.83 2.36
CA LYS A 233 23.97 -2.99 2.10
C LYS A 233 23.56 -1.72 1.34
N LYS A 234 24.45 -0.73 1.28
CA LYS A 234 24.21 0.55 0.57
C LYS A 234 23.97 0.40 -0.94
N ASN A 235 24.43 -0.69 -1.55
CA ASN A 235 24.20 -1.01 -2.96
C ASN A 235 22.87 -1.77 -3.18
N GLY A 236 22.08 -2.01 -2.13
CA GLY A 236 20.84 -2.78 -2.19
C GLY A 236 21.04 -4.30 -2.09
N GLU A 237 22.27 -4.82 -1.99
CA GLU A 237 22.47 -6.26 -1.79
C GLU A 237 22.14 -6.71 -0.37
N LEU A 238 21.69 -7.95 -0.21
CA LEU A 238 21.51 -8.58 1.10
C LEU A 238 22.88 -8.89 1.72
N THR A 239 22.99 -8.79 3.06
CA THR A 239 24.18 -9.23 3.79
C THR A 239 24.37 -10.74 3.70
N ASP A 240 23.26 -11.47 3.84
CA ASP A 240 23.23 -12.92 3.92
C ASP A 240 22.12 -13.46 3.02
N TRP A 241 22.38 -14.63 2.45
CA TRP A 241 21.46 -15.36 1.58
C TRP A 241 21.15 -16.71 2.24
N PRO A 242 20.18 -16.79 3.17
CA PRO A 242 19.90 -18.04 3.85
C PRO A 242 19.34 -19.08 2.87
N LYS A 243 19.64 -20.35 3.15
CA LYS A 243 19.16 -21.48 2.34
C LYS A 243 17.62 -21.48 2.37
N GLY A 244 17.00 -21.70 1.22
CA GLY A 244 15.53 -21.64 1.09
C GLY A 244 14.96 -20.25 0.82
N PHE A 245 15.77 -19.18 0.81
CA PHE A 245 15.24 -17.82 0.57
C PHE A 245 14.81 -17.59 -0.89
N PHE A 246 15.59 -18.06 -1.87
CA PHE A 246 15.28 -17.88 -3.32
C PHE A 246 15.30 -19.17 -4.14
N ARG A 247 15.79 -20.28 -3.55
CA ARG A 247 15.85 -21.58 -4.22
C ARG A 247 15.20 -22.63 -3.33
N PRO A 248 14.42 -23.57 -3.88
CA PRO A 248 14.02 -24.74 -3.13
C PRO A 248 15.26 -25.46 -2.61
N ASN A 249 15.16 -26.11 -1.45
CA ASN A 249 16.14 -27.10 -1.02
C ASN A 249 16.11 -28.25 -2.03
N THR A 250 16.83 -28.14 -3.15
CA THR A 250 17.19 -29.30 -3.95
C THR A 250 18.28 -30.04 -3.17
N THR A 251 17.86 -31.16 -2.58
CA THR A 251 18.70 -32.28 -2.16
C THR A 251 19.72 -32.67 -3.22
#